data_AF-A0A811REX8-F1
#
_entry.id   AF-A0A811REX8-F1
#
_cell.length_a   1.000
_cell.length_b   1.000
_cell.length_c   1.000
_cell.angle_alpha   90.00
_cell.angle_beta   90.00
_cell.angle_gamma   90.00
#
_symmetry.space_group_name_H-M   'P 1'
#
loop_
_entity.id
_entity.type
_entity.pdbx_description
1 polymer ?
#
loop_
_entity_poly.entity_id
_entity_poly.type
_entity_poly.pdbx_seq_one_letter_code
_entity_poly.pdbx_strand_id
1 'polypeptide(L)'
;MEATTALALSSTLATARRSPEKAATASLRLRRFSATTSLHLRSARSPALRSHRHPSRRRGRAGGLVVQAEMFGQLTTGLESAWNKLRESVEPILQVVNDELVQLMGGEVSDLVFAKSGPTIILLAGLQGVGKTTVCAKLAFYLKKMGKSCMLVAADVYRPAAIDQLTILGKKVGVPVYSEGTEAKPSQIAKNGLKEAKVNKADVIIVDTAGRLQL
;
A
#
# COMPACT_ATOMS: atom_id res chain seq x y z
N MET A 1 26.57 -51.56 23.24
CA MET A 1 27.01 -51.50 21.84
C MET A 1 25.78 -51.23 20.99
N GLU A 2 25.82 -50.09 20.33
CA GLU A 2 25.04 -49.61 19.17
C GLU A 2 23.50 -49.74 19.13
N ALA A 3 22.89 -48.56 19.09
CA ALA A 3 21.61 -48.29 18.48
C ALA A 3 21.68 -48.49 16.95
N THR A 4 20.57 -48.82 16.29
CA THR A 4 20.05 -48.09 15.11
C THR A 4 18.65 -48.61 14.79
N THR A 5 17.67 -47.73 14.98
CA THR A 5 16.26 -47.89 14.66
C THR A 5 16.04 -47.51 13.20
N ALA A 6 15.59 -48.44 12.36
CA ALA A 6 15.09 -48.16 11.02
C ALA A 6 13.65 -48.66 10.92
N LEU A 7 12.69 -47.74 10.96
CA LEU A 7 11.30 -48.04 10.66
C LEU A 7 10.74 -46.96 9.74
N ALA A 8 10.43 -47.41 8.53
CA ALA A 8 9.94 -46.63 7.41
C ALA A 8 8.55 -46.06 7.71
N LEU A 9 8.36 -44.77 7.41
CA LEU A 9 7.04 -44.16 7.28
C LEU A 9 6.79 -43.87 5.79
N SER A 10 5.77 -44.57 5.29
CA SER A 10 5.21 -44.47 3.95
C SER A 10 4.79 -43.03 3.62
N SER A 11 5.32 -42.49 2.52
CA SER A 11 4.93 -41.21 1.95
C SER A 11 3.70 -41.35 1.05
N THR A 12 2.55 -40.85 1.52
CA THR A 12 1.40 -40.55 0.65
C THR A 12 0.84 -39.18 1.03
N LEU A 13 1.44 -38.11 0.49
CA LEU A 13 0.90 -36.77 0.57
C LEU A 13 0.57 -36.29 -0.84
N ALA A 14 -0.72 -36.39 -1.16
CA ALA A 14 -1.33 -35.83 -2.33
C ALA A 14 -1.09 -34.31 -2.38
N THR A 15 -0.42 -33.87 -3.45
CA THR A 15 -0.16 -32.47 -3.78
C THR A 15 -1.47 -31.78 -4.19
N ALA A 16 -2.15 -31.13 -3.24
CA ALA A 16 -3.20 -30.16 -3.55
C ALA A 16 -2.56 -28.79 -3.82
N ARG A 17 -2.25 -28.53 -5.09
CA ARG A 17 -1.92 -27.18 -5.60
C ARG A 17 -3.11 -26.25 -5.32
N ARG A 18 -2.89 -25.17 -4.55
CA ARG A 18 -3.80 -24.01 -4.52
C ARG A 18 -3.15 -22.84 -5.25
N SER A 19 -3.89 -22.33 -6.22
CA SER A 19 -3.59 -21.25 -7.15
C SER A 19 -3.50 -19.86 -6.47
N PRO A 20 -2.78 -18.89 -7.07
CA PRO A 20 -2.70 -17.53 -6.56
C PRO A 20 -3.81 -16.67 -7.19
N GLU A 21 -4.97 -16.53 -6.53
CA GLU A 21 -6.11 -15.76 -7.08
C GLU A 21 -6.42 -14.47 -6.31
N LYS A 22 -5.46 -13.87 -5.59
CA LYS A 22 -5.70 -12.65 -4.80
C LYS A 22 -4.63 -11.56 -4.94
N ALA A 23 -4.17 -11.30 -6.16
CA ALA A 23 -3.27 -10.16 -6.45
C ALA A 23 -3.96 -9.00 -7.22
N ALA A 24 -5.25 -9.09 -7.56
CA ALA A 24 -5.90 -8.13 -8.47
C ALA A 24 -6.58 -6.91 -7.80
N THR A 25 -6.62 -6.80 -6.46
CA THR A 25 -7.48 -5.80 -5.79
C THR A 25 -6.76 -4.51 -5.33
N ALA A 26 -5.49 -4.29 -5.71
CA ALA A 26 -4.72 -3.14 -5.21
C ALA A 26 -4.51 -1.97 -6.20
N SER A 27 -4.89 -2.08 -7.48
CA SER A 27 -4.57 -1.04 -8.48
C SER A 27 -5.73 -0.11 -8.89
N LEU A 28 -6.92 -0.25 -8.30
CA LEU A 28 -8.10 0.51 -8.71
C LEU A 28 -8.35 1.77 -7.85
N ARG A 29 -7.33 2.64 -7.66
CA ARG A 29 -7.56 3.91 -6.95
C ARG A 29 -6.68 5.10 -7.34
N LEU A 30 -6.16 5.13 -8.57
CA LEU A 30 -5.35 6.25 -9.07
C LEU A 30 -5.57 6.60 -10.55
N ARG A 31 -6.81 6.47 -11.04
CA ARG A 31 -7.22 6.97 -12.36
C ARG A 31 -8.59 7.66 -12.31
N ARG A 32 -8.65 8.81 -11.65
CA ARG A 32 -9.77 9.77 -11.79
C ARG A 32 -9.27 11.19 -11.63
N PHE A 33 -8.43 11.66 -12.55
CA PHE A 33 -8.32 13.07 -12.89
C PHE A 33 -7.77 13.14 -14.31
N SER A 34 -8.40 13.94 -15.17
CA SER A 34 -8.18 14.11 -16.61
C SER A 34 -9.00 13.19 -17.53
N ALA A 35 -10.19 13.68 -17.92
CA ALA A 35 -10.74 13.63 -19.28
C ALA A 35 -12.21 14.07 -19.27
N THR A 36 -12.47 15.39 -19.32
CA THR A 36 -13.79 15.91 -19.72
C THR A 36 -13.60 17.02 -20.73
N THR A 37 -13.36 16.64 -21.98
CA THR A 37 -13.58 17.52 -23.13
C THR A 37 -14.09 16.67 -24.29
N SER A 38 -15.33 16.21 -24.17
CA SER A 38 -16.05 15.57 -25.28
C SER A 38 -16.67 16.66 -26.14
N LEU A 39 -15.95 17.09 -27.17
CA LEU A 39 -16.48 17.97 -28.21
C LEU A 39 -17.52 17.20 -29.03
N HIS A 40 -18.80 17.57 -28.90
CA HIS A 40 -19.88 17.04 -29.73
C HIS A 40 -19.76 17.60 -31.16
N LEU A 41 -19.30 16.78 -32.11
CA LEU A 41 -19.46 17.05 -33.53
C LEU A 41 -20.85 16.54 -33.97
N ARG A 42 -21.85 17.43 -34.00
CA ARG A 42 -23.15 17.12 -34.60
C ARG A 42 -22.98 17.03 -36.12
N SER A 43 -23.13 15.83 -36.67
CA SER A 43 -23.34 15.63 -38.11
C SER A 43 -24.71 16.18 -38.51
N ALA A 44 -24.75 17.34 -39.16
CA ALA A 44 -25.95 17.84 -39.80
C ALA A 44 -26.25 16.98 -41.04
N ARG A 45 -27.30 16.16 -40.97
CA ARG A 45 -27.95 15.56 -42.15
C ARG A 45 -28.78 16.65 -42.85
N SER A 46 -28.46 16.97 -44.10
CA SER A 46 -29.33 17.75 -44.98
C SER A 46 -30.47 16.88 -45.54
N PRO A 47 -31.70 17.41 -45.72
CA PRO A 47 -32.64 16.90 -46.70
C PRO A 47 -32.44 17.59 -48.07
N ALA A 48 -32.91 16.90 -49.09
CA ALA A 48 -32.65 17.12 -50.50
C ALA A 48 -33.45 18.27 -51.15
N LEU A 49 -32.82 18.85 -52.19
CA LEU A 49 -33.36 19.47 -53.42
C LEU A 49 -34.35 20.67 -53.36
N ARG A 50 -33.87 21.81 -53.88
CA ARG A 50 -34.52 22.53 -55.01
C ARG A 50 -33.53 23.42 -55.77
N SER A 51 -33.81 23.60 -57.06
CA SER A 51 -32.98 24.08 -58.16
C SER A 51 -32.83 25.61 -58.30
N HIS A 52 -31.65 26.10 -58.72
CA HIS A 52 -31.45 26.85 -59.99
C HIS A 52 -30.01 27.40 -60.22
N ARG A 53 -29.51 27.17 -61.45
CA ARG A 53 -28.66 27.96 -62.37
C ARG A 53 -27.22 28.46 -61.98
N HIS A 54 -26.29 28.10 -62.88
CA HIS A 54 -24.89 28.48 -63.21
C HIS A 54 -24.55 30.01 -63.27
N PRO A 55 -23.29 30.47 -63.55
CA PRO A 55 -21.95 29.81 -63.57
C PRO A 55 -20.73 30.63 -63.00
N SER A 56 -19.57 29.96 -62.92
CA SER A 56 -18.19 30.41 -63.25
C SER A 56 -17.25 31.09 -62.22
N ARG A 57 -16.00 30.52 -62.17
CA ARG A 57 -14.68 31.11 -61.80
C ARG A 57 -14.50 31.55 -60.33
N ARG A 58 -13.44 31.22 -59.58
CA ARG A 58 -12.00 31.03 -59.87
C ARG A 58 -11.39 30.00 -58.90
N ARG A 59 -10.41 29.24 -59.40
CA ARG A 59 -9.45 28.46 -58.60
C ARG A 59 -8.64 29.42 -57.72
N GLY A 60 -8.85 29.34 -56.41
CA GLY A 60 -7.93 29.81 -55.37
C GLY A 60 -7.28 28.60 -54.73
N ARG A 61 -5.98 28.43 -54.94
CA ARG A 61 -5.15 27.33 -54.45
C ARG A 61 -4.93 27.49 -52.94
N ALA A 62 -5.84 26.99 -52.12
CA ALA A 62 -5.57 26.77 -50.70
C ALA A 62 -4.75 25.48 -50.60
N GLY A 63 -3.44 25.61 -50.36
CA GLY A 63 -2.59 24.50 -49.95
C GLY A 63 -2.98 24.03 -48.56
N GLY A 64 -4.11 23.33 -48.46
CA GLY A 64 -4.46 22.58 -47.27
C GLY A 64 -3.53 21.38 -47.19
N LEU A 65 -2.73 21.31 -46.14
CA LEU A 65 -1.97 20.12 -45.78
C LEU A 65 -2.99 19.01 -45.46
N VAL A 66 -3.42 18.27 -46.48
CA VAL A 66 -4.24 17.07 -46.29
C VAL A 66 -3.30 16.02 -45.75
N VAL A 67 -3.22 15.92 -44.43
CA VAL A 67 -2.53 14.80 -43.77
C VAL A 67 -3.34 13.54 -44.10
N GLN A 68 -2.80 12.73 -45.00
CA GLN A 68 -3.39 11.46 -45.41
C GLN A 68 -3.44 10.53 -44.19
N ALA A 69 -4.55 9.82 -43.97
CA ALA A 69 -4.73 8.94 -42.81
C ALA A 69 -3.61 7.89 -42.67
N GLU A 70 -2.98 7.51 -43.78
CA GLU A 70 -1.79 6.64 -43.83
C GLU A 70 -0.59 7.23 -43.09
N MET A 71 -0.34 8.53 -43.25
CA MET A 71 0.78 9.23 -42.61
C MET A 71 0.59 9.30 -41.10
N PHE A 72 -0.65 9.48 -40.63
CA PHE A 72 -0.98 9.44 -39.20
C PHE A 72 -0.78 8.03 -38.62
N GLY A 73 -1.21 6.98 -39.33
CA GLY A 73 -0.98 5.58 -38.93
C GLY A 73 0.49 5.18 -38.88
N GLN A 74 1.32 5.70 -39.79
CA GLN A 74 2.78 5.50 -39.76
C GLN A 74 3.43 6.16 -38.55
N LEU A 75 2.98 7.38 -38.17
CA LEU A 75 3.50 8.07 -36.99
C LEU A 75 3.12 7.35 -35.69
N THR A 76 1.89 6.84 -35.57
CA THR A 76 1.48 6.07 -34.38
C THR A 76 2.23 4.75 -34.28
N THR A 77 2.38 4.02 -35.38
CA THR A 77 3.12 2.75 -35.42
C THR A 77 4.61 2.97 -35.12
N GLY A 78 5.20 4.05 -35.64
CA GLY A 78 6.58 4.43 -35.35
C GLY A 78 6.80 4.75 -33.87
N LEU A 79 5.86 5.47 -33.25
CA LEU A 79 5.89 5.76 -31.82
C LEU A 79 5.74 4.49 -30.97
N GLU A 80 4.84 3.59 -31.33
CA GLU A 80 4.66 2.30 -30.65
C GLU A 80 5.91 1.42 -30.77
N SER A 81 6.54 1.37 -31.94
CA SER A 81 7.79 0.60 -32.12
C SER A 81 8.95 1.19 -31.32
N ALA A 82 9.10 2.52 -31.31
CA ALA A 82 10.11 3.19 -30.50
C ALA A 82 9.86 2.95 -29.00
N TRP A 83 8.61 3.01 -28.56
CA TRP A 83 8.21 2.72 -27.18
C TRP A 83 8.52 1.28 -26.78
N ASN A 84 8.20 0.30 -27.64
CA ASN A 84 8.47 -1.11 -27.37
C ASN A 84 9.98 -1.39 -27.31
N LYS A 85 10.77 -0.85 -28.24
CA LYS A 85 12.24 -0.98 -28.21
C LYS A 85 12.84 -0.37 -26.94
N LEU A 86 12.36 0.81 -26.55
CA LEU A 86 12.81 1.44 -25.31
C LEU A 86 12.45 0.54 -24.11
N ARG A 87 11.20 0.10 -24.00
CA ARG A 87 10.72 -0.76 -22.91
C ARG A 87 11.54 -2.05 -22.82
N GLU A 88 11.78 -2.73 -23.93
CA GLU A 88 12.61 -3.95 -23.99
C GLU A 88 14.04 -3.71 -23.50
N SER A 89 14.61 -2.52 -23.73
CA SER A 89 15.96 -2.17 -23.26
C SER A 89 16.04 -1.87 -21.76
N VAL A 90 14.97 -1.29 -21.17
CA VAL A 90 14.99 -0.90 -19.73
C VAL A 90 14.48 -2.01 -18.82
N GLU A 91 13.55 -2.86 -19.28
CA GLU A 91 12.93 -3.90 -18.45
C GLU A 91 13.94 -4.81 -17.73
N PRO A 92 15.02 -5.31 -18.37
CA PRO A 92 16.03 -6.12 -17.67
C PRO A 92 16.76 -5.36 -16.56
N ILE A 93 16.99 -4.06 -16.74
CA ILE A 93 17.66 -3.21 -15.73
C ILE A 93 16.73 -3.01 -14.53
N LEU A 94 15.43 -2.76 -14.78
CA LEU A 94 14.44 -2.67 -13.71
C LEU A 94 14.35 -3.96 -12.88
N GLN A 95 14.42 -5.11 -13.54
CA GLN A 95 14.40 -6.42 -12.87
C GLN A 95 15.62 -6.59 -11.97
N VAL A 96 16.83 -6.37 -12.49
CA VAL A 96 18.07 -6.49 -11.69
C VAL A 96 18.05 -5.55 -10.49
N VAL A 97 17.63 -4.29 -10.68
CA VAL A 97 17.54 -3.34 -9.56
C VAL A 97 16.47 -3.78 -8.55
N ASN A 98 15.33 -4.30 -9.00
CA ASN A 98 14.30 -4.82 -8.11
C ASN A 98 14.83 -6.00 -7.28
N ASP A 99 15.45 -6.97 -7.94
CA ASP A 99 15.99 -8.17 -7.31
C ASP A 99 17.06 -7.81 -6.28
N GLU A 100 17.96 -6.88 -6.60
CA GLU A 100 18.98 -6.39 -5.67
C GLU A 100 18.35 -5.68 -4.47
N LEU A 101 17.32 -4.85 -4.69
CA LEU A 101 16.59 -4.20 -3.59
C LEU A 101 15.86 -5.23 -2.71
N VAL A 102 15.25 -6.26 -3.30
CA VAL A 102 14.59 -7.33 -2.55
C VAL A 102 15.60 -8.10 -1.70
N GLN A 103 16.76 -8.44 -2.28
CA GLN A 103 17.83 -9.13 -1.58
C GLN A 103 18.41 -8.28 -0.44
N LEU A 104 18.67 -6.99 -0.68
CA LEU A 104 19.14 -6.04 0.34
C LEU A 104 18.15 -5.87 1.50
N MET A 105 16.84 -5.95 1.23
CA MET A 105 15.79 -5.83 2.24
C MET A 105 15.55 -7.12 3.04
N GLY A 106 16.30 -8.20 2.76
CA GLY A 106 16.28 -9.45 3.52
C GLY A 106 15.66 -10.64 2.81
N GLY A 107 15.16 -10.47 1.57
CA GLY A 107 14.70 -11.54 0.66
C GLY A 107 13.40 -12.26 1.06
N GLU A 108 13.24 -12.62 2.34
CA GLU A 108 12.10 -13.38 2.86
C GLU A 108 11.27 -12.57 3.85
N VAL A 109 9.97 -12.87 3.89
CA VAL A 109 9.05 -12.27 4.85
C VAL A 109 9.23 -12.97 6.21
N SER A 110 9.62 -12.21 7.22
CA SER A 110 9.65 -12.68 8.61
C SER A 110 8.36 -12.29 9.34
N ASP A 111 7.67 -13.27 9.90
CA ASP A 111 6.48 -13.04 10.71
C ASP A 111 6.82 -12.50 12.11
N LEU A 112 5.84 -11.83 12.73
CA LEU A 112 5.94 -11.43 14.13
C LEU A 112 5.95 -12.65 15.06
N VAL A 113 6.99 -12.75 15.89
CA VAL A 113 7.08 -13.78 16.93
C VAL A 113 6.30 -13.33 18.16
N PHE A 114 5.31 -14.13 18.55
CA PHE A 114 4.51 -13.88 19.75
C PHE A 114 5.09 -14.60 20.97
N ALA A 115 4.86 -14.02 22.15
CA ALA A 115 5.26 -14.62 23.41
C ALA A 115 4.54 -15.97 23.64
N LYS A 116 5.27 -16.96 24.17
CA LYS A 116 4.71 -18.29 24.49
C LYS A 116 3.68 -18.24 25.63
N SER A 117 3.79 -17.26 26.51
CA SER A 117 2.91 -17.08 27.66
C SER A 117 2.76 -15.60 28.01
N GLY A 118 1.54 -15.19 28.36
CA GLY A 118 1.22 -13.80 28.66
C GLY A 118 1.18 -12.89 27.43
N PRO A 119 0.97 -11.57 27.63
CA PRO A 119 0.90 -10.63 26.53
C PRO A 119 2.27 -10.49 25.83
N THR A 120 2.24 -10.45 24.49
CA THR A 120 3.40 -10.04 23.68
C THR A 120 3.59 -8.54 23.83
N ILE A 121 4.82 -8.09 24.12
CA ILE A 121 5.13 -6.68 24.34
C ILE A 121 5.84 -6.13 23.10
N ILE A 122 5.24 -5.13 22.46
CA ILE A 122 5.82 -4.42 21.32
C ILE A 122 6.08 -2.96 21.71
N LEU A 123 7.34 -2.55 21.69
CA LEU A 123 7.75 -1.18 21.97
C LEU A 123 8.02 -0.46 20.65
N LEU A 124 7.33 0.65 20.37
CA LEU A 124 7.68 1.48 19.21
C LEU A 124 8.67 2.56 19.62
N ALA A 125 9.92 2.40 19.18
CA ALA A 125 10.99 3.37 19.32
C ALA A 125 11.36 3.99 17.96
N GLY A 126 11.96 5.18 17.98
CA GLY A 126 12.37 5.90 16.77
C GLY A 126 12.27 7.42 16.92
N LEU A 127 12.79 8.16 15.93
CA LEU A 127 12.91 9.61 15.98
C LEU A 127 11.56 10.35 16.06
N GLN A 128 11.61 11.65 16.38
CA GLN A 128 10.42 12.51 16.36
C GLN A 128 9.88 12.60 14.93
N GLY A 129 8.56 12.67 14.77
CA GLY A 129 7.93 12.88 13.47
C GLY A 129 7.84 11.65 12.55
N VAL A 130 8.53 10.53 12.83
CA VAL A 130 8.51 9.31 11.97
C VAL A 130 7.19 8.51 12.00
N GLY A 131 6.19 8.99 12.75
CA GLY A 131 4.84 8.42 12.74
C GLY A 131 4.56 7.30 13.76
N LYS A 132 5.39 7.11 14.80
CA LYS A 132 5.24 6.07 15.84
C LYS A 132 3.81 5.92 16.38
N THR A 133 3.21 7.01 16.87
CA THR A 133 1.83 7.01 17.41
C THR A 133 0.79 6.50 16.39
N THR A 134 0.97 6.83 15.11
CA THR A 134 0.08 6.34 14.04
C THR A 134 0.35 4.88 13.71
N VAL A 135 1.61 4.45 13.72
CA VAL A 135 2.00 3.05 13.53
C VAL A 135 1.47 2.19 14.68
N CYS A 136 1.49 2.66 15.94
CA CYS A 136 0.90 1.98 17.09
C CYS A 136 -0.55 1.58 16.81
N ALA A 137 -1.38 2.54 16.41
CA ALA A 137 -2.79 2.28 16.15
C ALA A 137 -3.02 1.39 14.92
N LYS A 138 -2.22 1.57 13.85
CA LYS A 138 -2.28 0.72 12.65
C LYS A 138 -1.91 -0.72 12.96
N LEU A 139 -0.84 -0.92 13.73
CA LEU A 139 -0.37 -2.24 14.15
C LEU A 139 -1.41 -2.93 15.04
N ALA A 140 -1.97 -2.20 16.02
CA ALA A 140 -3.03 -2.72 16.87
C ALA A 140 -4.27 -3.16 16.05
N PHE A 141 -4.66 -2.34 15.07
CA PHE A 141 -5.77 -2.66 14.18
C PHE A 141 -5.49 -3.89 13.30
N TYR A 142 -4.26 -4.00 12.79
CA TYR A 142 -3.82 -5.15 12.00
C TYR A 142 -3.86 -6.43 12.83
N LEU A 143 -3.28 -6.43 14.03
CA LEU A 143 -3.28 -7.58 14.94
C LEU A 143 -4.69 -7.95 15.41
N LYS A 144 -5.56 -6.96 15.66
CA LYS A 144 -6.98 -7.18 15.94
C LYS A 144 -7.69 -7.89 14.79
N LYS A 145 -7.40 -7.52 13.53
CA LYS A 145 -7.93 -8.22 12.35
C LYS A 145 -7.43 -9.65 12.23
N MET A 146 -6.26 -9.96 12.77
CA MET A 146 -5.74 -11.32 12.90
C MET A 146 -6.32 -12.09 14.10
N GLY A 147 -7.29 -11.52 14.82
CA GLY A 147 -7.94 -12.16 15.96
C GLY A 147 -7.22 -11.98 17.30
N LYS A 148 -6.19 -11.12 17.38
CA LYS A 148 -5.49 -10.82 18.64
C LYS A 148 -6.20 -9.70 19.42
N SER A 149 -6.43 -9.92 20.71
CA SER A 149 -6.80 -8.84 21.62
C SER A 149 -5.58 -7.95 21.89
N CYS A 150 -5.75 -6.64 21.74
CA CYS A 150 -4.67 -5.67 21.83
C CYS A 150 -4.98 -4.58 22.86
N MET A 151 -3.94 -4.01 23.46
CA MET A 151 -4.02 -2.78 24.24
C MET A 151 -2.87 -1.84 23.88
N LEU A 152 -3.17 -0.55 23.76
CA LEU A 152 -2.16 0.50 23.56
C LEU A 152 -1.74 1.09 24.92
N VAL A 153 -0.49 1.48 25.05
CA VAL A 153 0.04 2.14 26.26
C VAL A 153 0.66 3.48 25.86
N ALA A 154 0.15 4.57 26.44
CA ALA A 154 0.57 5.93 26.15
C ALA A 154 1.78 6.34 27.02
N ALA A 155 3.00 5.97 26.61
CA ALA A 155 4.23 6.31 27.32
C ALA A 155 4.98 7.54 26.75
N ASP A 156 4.47 8.17 25.68
CA ASP A 156 4.95 9.48 25.18
C ASP A 156 4.34 10.63 26.00
N VAL A 157 4.80 10.77 27.25
CA VAL A 157 4.34 11.82 28.20
C VAL A 157 4.93 13.20 27.92
N TYR A 158 5.94 13.28 27.07
CA TYR A 158 6.66 14.53 26.82
C TYR A 158 6.01 15.40 25.74
N ARG A 159 5.13 14.82 24.92
CA ARG A 159 4.38 15.54 23.90
C ARG A 159 2.95 15.76 24.43
N PRO A 160 2.55 17.01 24.73
CA PRO A 160 1.27 17.30 25.41
C PRO A 160 0.05 16.64 24.78
N ALA A 161 0.02 16.54 23.44
CA ALA A 161 -1.10 15.96 22.70
C ALA A 161 -0.92 14.48 22.32
N ALA A 162 0.20 13.82 22.65
CA ALA A 162 0.45 12.46 22.19
C ALA A 162 -0.49 11.44 22.85
N ILE A 163 -0.80 11.62 24.13
CA ILE A 163 -1.76 10.79 24.87
C ILE A 163 -3.16 10.91 24.25
N ASP A 164 -3.63 12.14 24.01
CA ASP A 164 -4.94 12.38 23.40
C ASP A 164 -4.98 11.85 21.96
N GLN A 165 -3.91 12.05 21.19
CA GLN A 165 -3.77 11.53 19.84
C GLN A 165 -3.89 10.00 19.84
N LEU A 166 -3.14 9.30 20.71
CA LEU A 166 -3.18 7.85 20.80
C LEU A 166 -4.57 7.37 21.25
N THR A 167 -5.20 8.08 22.18
CA THR A 167 -6.56 7.79 22.68
C THR A 167 -7.61 7.91 21.56
N ILE A 168 -7.56 8.98 20.76
CA ILE A 168 -8.44 9.17 19.61
C ILE A 168 -8.23 8.07 18.58
N LEU A 169 -6.98 7.73 18.28
CA LEU A 169 -6.65 6.65 17.34
C LEU A 169 -7.11 5.28 17.84
N GLY A 170 -6.87 4.96 19.12
CA GLY A 170 -7.34 3.75 19.78
C GLY A 170 -8.85 3.61 19.70
N LYS A 171 -9.59 4.67 20.03
CA LYS A 171 -11.06 4.72 19.86
C LYS A 171 -11.49 4.45 18.41
N LYS A 172 -10.83 5.07 17.42
CA LYS A 172 -11.12 4.86 15.99
C LYS A 172 -10.94 3.41 15.54
N VAL A 173 -9.97 2.69 16.10
CA VAL A 173 -9.73 1.27 15.76
C VAL A 173 -10.39 0.28 16.73
N GLY A 174 -11.08 0.80 17.75
CA GLY A 174 -11.71 0.03 18.82
C GLY A 174 -10.71 -0.80 19.61
N VAL A 175 -9.56 -0.20 19.98
CA VAL A 175 -8.52 -0.79 20.82
C VAL A 175 -8.38 0.07 22.09
N PRO A 176 -8.42 -0.53 23.30
CA PRO A 176 -8.27 0.20 24.54
C PRO A 176 -6.88 0.84 24.67
N VAL A 177 -6.83 2.02 25.31
CA VAL A 177 -5.60 2.76 25.56
C VAL A 177 -5.43 2.96 27.06
N TYR A 178 -4.30 2.53 27.59
CA TYR A 178 -3.88 2.79 28.96
C TYR A 178 -3.04 4.07 29.02
N SER A 179 -3.34 4.93 29.99
CA SER A 179 -2.63 6.20 30.23
C SER A 179 -2.73 6.59 31.71
N GLU A 180 -1.68 7.24 32.23
CA GLU A 180 -1.65 7.85 33.57
C GLU A 180 -1.43 9.37 33.50
N GLY A 181 -1.69 9.98 32.34
CA GLY A 181 -1.43 11.42 32.11
C GLY A 181 0.05 11.74 31.89
N THR A 182 0.42 13.01 32.11
CA THR A 182 1.76 13.55 31.83
C THR A 182 2.74 13.47 33.00
N GLU A 183 2.23 13.31 34.22
CA GLU A 183 3.04 13.41 35.45
C GLU A 183 3.77 12.11 35.79
N ALA A 184 3.24 10.97 35.32
CA ALA A 184 3.83 9.66 35.60
C ALA A 184 5.07 9.41 34.73
N LYS A 185 6.08 8.74 35.31
CA LYS A 185 7.29 8.35 34.55
C LYS A 185 6.93 7.33 33.47
N PRO A 186 7.47 7.42 32.23
CA PRO A 186 7.17 6.48 31.15
C PRO A 186 7.37 4.99 31.51
N SER A 187 8.41 4.69 32.29
CA SER A 187 8.70 3.33 32.76
C SER A 187 7.65 2.81 33.75
N GLN A 188 7.03 3.70 34.53
CA GLN A 188 5.94 3.35 35.44
C GLN A 188 4.67 3.06 34.66
N ILE A 189 4.34 3.91 33.69
CA ILE A 189 3.19 3.73 32.78
C ILE A 189 3.29 2.41 32.04
N ALA A 190 4.47 2.07 31.51
CA ALA A 190 4.69 0.79 30.84
C ALA A 190 4.48 -0.41 31.78
N LYS A 191 4.99 -0.35 33.02
CA LYS A 191 4.82 -1.42 34.02
C LYS A 191 3.37 -1.60 34.43
N ASN A 192 2.65 -0.52 34.69
CA ASN A 192 1.26 -0.57 35.10
C ASN A 192 0.35 -0.96 33.92
N GLY A 193 0.64 -0.48 32.71
CA GLY A 193 -0.03 -0.92 31.48
C GLY A 193 0.14 -2.42 31.25
N LEU A 194 1.31 -3.01 31.52
CA LEU A 194 1.47 -4.46 31.47
C LEU A 194 0.61 -5.20 32.51
N LYS A 195 0.46 -4.65 33.72
CA LYS A 195 -0.43 -5.24 34.74
C LYS A 195 -1.88 -5.19 34.30
N GLU A 196 -2.34 -4.03 33.82
CA GLU A 196 -3.68 -3.82 33.29
C GLU A 196 -3.99 -4.78 32.12
N ALA A 197 -3.05 -4.95 31.20
CA ALA A 197 -3.19 -5.89 30.08
C ALA A 197 -3.35 -7.34 30.53
N LYS A 198 -2.63 -7.75 31.58
CA LYS A 198 -2.76 -9.10 32.16
C LYS A 198 -4.14 -9.30 32.78
N VAL A 199 -4.67 -8.30 33.47
CA VAL A 199 -6.02 -8.32 34.04
C VAL A 199 -7.06 -8.42 32.92
N ASN A 200 -6.89 -7.63 31.86
CA ASN A 200 -7.77 -7.61 30.69
C ASN A 200 -7.55 -8.77 29.71
N LYS A 201 -6.63 -9.70 30.04
CA LYS A 201 -6.27 -10.87 29.21
C LYS A 201 -5.92 -10.49 27.76
N ALA A 202 -5.24 -9.37 27.56
CA ALA A 202 -4.79 -8.95 26.24
C ALA A 202 -3.68 -9.88 25.72
N ASP A 203 -3.73 -10.23 24.44
CA ASP A 203 -2.70 -11.04 23.77
C ASP A 203 -1.45 -10.20 23.44
N VAL A 204 -1.64 -8.92 23.15
CA VAL A 204 -0.58 -8.01 22.73
C VAL A 204 -0.72 -6.64 23.41
N ILE A 205 0.39 -6.10 23.89
CA ILE A 205 0.50 -4.69 24.27
C ILE A 205 1.45 -3.96 23.32
N ILE A 206 1.05 -2.75 22.93
CA ILE A 206 1.87 -1.88 22.08
C ILE A 206 2.12 -0.58 22.84
N VAL A 207 3.39 -0.28 23.10
CA VAL A 207 3.82 0.87 23.90
C VAL A 207 4.33 1.97 22.96
N ASP A 208 3.65 3.12 22.97
CA ASP A 208 4.07 4.32 22.23
C ASP A 208 5.01 5.14 23.11
N THR A 209 6.25 5.35 22.68
CA THR A 209 7.23 6.15 23.44
C THR A 209 7.54 7.45 22.74
N ALA A 210 8.09 8.41 23.48
CA ALA A 210 8.71 9.56 22.88
C ALA A 210 9.84 9.15 21.93
N GLY A 211 9.94 9.87 20.81
CA GLY A 211 11.18 9.88 20.04
C GLY A 211 12.03 11.01 20.56
N ARG A 212 13.28 10.76 20.92
CA ARG A 212 14.29 11.79 21.10
C ARG A 212 15.59 11.23 20.57
N LEU A 213 16.30 11.99 19.76
CA LEU A 213 17.71 11.73 19.53
C LEU A 213 18.43 12.27 20.79
N GLN A 214 19.26 11.46 21.42
CA GLN A 214 20.17 11.94 22.45
C GLN A 214 21.13 12.92 21.74
N LEU A 215 21.02 14.20 22.08
CA LEU A 215 22.10 15.17 21.90
C LEU A 215 22.47 15.65 23.30
#